data_AF-A0A3N1G9P4-F1
#
_entry.id   AF-A0A3N1G9P4-F1
#
_cell.length_a   1.000
_cell.length_b   1.000
_cell.length_c   1.000
_cell.angle_alpha   90.00
_cell.angle_beta   90.00
_cell.angle_gamma   90.00
#
_symmetry.space_group_name_H-M   'P 1'
#
loop_
_entity.id
_entity.type
_entity.pdbx_description
1 polymer ?
#
loop_
_entity_poly.entity_id
_entity_poly.type
_entity_poly.pdbx_seq_one_letter_code
_entity_poly.pdbx_strand_id
1 'polypeptide(L)' 'MDDYFPAAPQVPQGVIGSLIAYAEQCAAHLEAEHEQAQQHGHVVEGKALVNLEGYRFTARFLRESYDMAGPTPR' A
#
# COMPACT_ATOMS: atom_id res chain seq x y z
N MET A 1 -30.69 -3.40 5.11
CA MET A 1 -29.78 -4.00 4.12
C MET A 1 -28.59 -4.42 4.94
N ASP A 2 -28.42 -5.71 5.18
CA ASP A 2 -27.33 -6.19 6.03
C ASP A 2 -26.04 -6.07 5.20
N ASP A 3 -25.24 -5.04 5.50
CA ASP A 3 -23.88 -4.87 4.98
C ASP A 3 -23.00 -5.99 5.54
N TYR A 4 -23.08 -7.18 4.93
CA TYR A 4 -22.19 -8.28 5.27
C TYR A 4 -20.85 -8.07 4.58
N PHE A 5 -20.09 -7.07 5.06
CA PHE A 5 -18.69 -6.98 4.70
C PHE A 5 -17.97 -8.21 5.28
N PRO A 6 -17.19 -8.96 4.48
CA PRO A 6 -16.55 -10.17 4.96
C PRO A 6 -15.57 -9.83 6.08
N ALA A 7 -15.61 -10.61 7.15
CA ALA A 7 -14.57 -10.54 8.18
C ALA A 7 -13.22 -10.97 7.59
N ALA A 8 -12.15 -10.28 7.97
CA ALA A 8 -10.80 -10.68 7.59
C ALA A 8 -10.52 -12.11 8.10
N PRO A 9 -9.93 -12.98 7.27
CA PRO A 9 -9.57 -14.33 7.71
C PRO A 9 -8.51 -14.27 8.81
N GLN A 10 -8.45 -15.29 9.64
CA GLN A 10 -7.39 -15.42 10.65
C GLN A 10 -6.07 -15.81 9.94
N VAL A 11 -5.08 -14.93 10.00
CA VAL A 11 -3.75 -15.11 9.38
C VAL A 11 -2.69 -14.72 10.42
N PRO A 12 -1.52 -15.39 10.48
CA PRO A 12 -0.46 -15.00 11.41
C PRO A 12 -0.05 -13.53 11.22
N GLN A 13 0.01 -12.76 12.31
CA GLN A 13 0.33 -11.32 12.26
C GLN A 13 1.67 -11.02 11.56
N GLY A 14 2.67 -11.90 11.70
CA GLY A 14 3.95 -11.75 11.01
C GLY A 14 3.82 -11.78 9.49
N VAL A 15 2.92 -12.60 8.94
CA VAL A 15 2.67 -12.69 7.50
C VAL A 15 2.01 -11.41 7.00
N ILE A 16 0.99 -10.91 7.71
CA ILE A 16 0.33 -9.64 7.36
C ILE A 16 1.32 -8.48 7.44
N GLY A 17 2.15 -8.44 8.49
CA GLY A 17 3.24 -7.46 8.60
C GLY A 17 4.20 -7.49 7.42
N SER A 18 4.61 -8.68 6.95
CA SER A 18 5.46 -8.82 5.76
C SER A 18 4.77 -8.35 4.47
N LEU A 19 3.47 -8.62 4.30
CA LEU A 19 2.70 -8.17 3.15
C LEU A 19 2.51 -6.65 3.13
N ILE A 20 2.26 -6.04 4.30
CA ILE A 20 2.21 -4.58 4.46
C ILE A 20 3.56 -3.98 4.07
N ALA A 21 4.66 -4.49 4.63
CA ALA A 21 6.01 -3.99 4.33
C ALA A 21 6.35 -4.12 2.84
N TYR A 22 5.96 -5.24 2.22
CA TYR A 22 6.15 -5.44 0.79
C TYR A 22 5.38 -4.42 -0.05
N ALA A 23 4.09 -4.20 0.25
CA ALA A 23 3.29 -3.20 -0.44
C ALA A 23 3.87 -1.78 -0.29
N GLU A 24 4.37 -1.43 0.90
CA GLU A 24 5.04 -0.14 1.12
C GLU A 24 6.34 0.01 0.33
N GLN A 25 7.14 -1.05 0.24
CA GLN A 25 8.35 -1.05 -0.59
C GLN A 25 8.02 -0.86 -2.07
N CYS A 26 6.96 -1.53 -2.57
CA CYS A 26 6.50 -1.32 -3.94
C CYS A 26 6.03 0.13 -4.17
N ALA A 27 5.28 0.70 -3.22
CA ALA A 27 4.84 2.09 -3.30
C ALA A 27 6.05 3.06 -3.30
N ALA A 28 7.01 2.87 -2.40
CA ALA A 28 8.20 3.71 -2.31
C ALA A 28 9.06 3.63 -3.59
N HIS A 29 9.16 2.44 -4.20
CA HIS A 29 9.87 2.27 -5.46
C HIS A 29 9.21 3.07 -6.60
N LEU A 30 7.89 2.94 -6.77
CA LEU A 30 7.16 3.67 -7.81
C LEU A 30 7.20 5.18 -7.57
N GLU A 31 7.11 5.62 -6.31
CA GLU A 31 7.25 7.03 -5.97
C GLU A 31 8.63 7.58 -6.36
N ALA A 32 9.71 6.84 -6.07
CA ALA A 32 11.06 7.23 -6.47
C ALA A 32 11.23 7.27 -8.01
N GLU A 33 10.67 6.29 -8.73
CA GLU A 33 10.67 6.32 -10.20
C GLU A 33 9.90 7.53 -10.75
N HIS A 34 8.78 7.89 -10.11
CA HIS A 34 8.00 9.07 -10.49
C HIS A 34 8.77 10.37 -10.26
N GLU A 35 9.39 10.52 -9.09
CA GLU A 35 10.22 11.68 -8.78
C GLU A 35 11.39 11.81 -9.77
N GLN A 36 12.06 10.70 -10.09
CA GLN A 36 13.15 10.69 -11.06
C GLN A 36 12.67 11.07 -12.47
N ALA A 37 11.55 10.52 -12.92
CA ALA A 37 10.97 10.87 -14.22
C ALA A 37 10.62 12.36 -14.31
N GLN A 38 10.04 12.93 -13.26
CA GLN A 38 9.73 14.36 -13.19
C GLN A 38 10.98 15.24 -13.25
N GLN A 39 12.06 14.85 -12.57
CA GLN A 39 13.35 15.56 -12.64
C GLN A 39 13.95 15.58 -14.06
N HIS A 40 13.65 14.58 -14.87
CA HIS A 40 14.06 14.50 -16.28
C HIS A 40 13.04 15.09 -17.26
N GLY A 41 11.97 15.74 -16.77
CA GLY A 41 10.94 16.37 -17.61
C GLY A 41 9.96 15.39 -18.23
N HIS A 42 9.92 14.16 -17.76
CA HIS A 42 8.93 13.17 -18.16
C HIS A 42 7.69 13.27 -17.27
N VAL A 43 6.51 13.13 -17.88
CA VAL A 43 5.26 13.02 -17.13
C VAL A 43 4.97 11.55 -16.88
N VAL A 44 4.74 11.20 -15.62
CA VAL A 44 4.29 9.85 -15.27
C VAL A 44 2.78 9.82 -15.17
N GLU A 45 2.15 8.99 -15.99
CA GLU A 45 0.70 8.93 -16.12
C GLU A 45 0.18 7.50 -16.17
N GLY A 46 -1.13 7.36 -15.99
CA GLY A 46 -1.86 6.11 -16.22
C GLY A 46 -1.51 5.02 -15.21
N LYS A 47 -1.07 3.87 -15.70
CA LYS A 47 -0.95 2.62 -14.90
C LYS A 47 0.02 2.74 -13.72
N ALA A 48 1.08 3.55 -13.83
CA ALA A 48 2.07 3.67 -12.77
C ALA A 48 1.49 4.40 -11.54
N LEU A 49 0.73 5.48 -11.74
CA LEU A 49 0.01 6.18 -10.66
C LEU A 49 -1.07 5.29 -10.03
N VAL A 50 -1.84 4.56 -10.85
CA VAL A 50 -2.86 3.62 -10.35
C VAL A 50 -2.22 2.51 -9.51
N ASN A 51 -1.07 1.98 -9.92
CA ASN A 51 -0.35 0.97 -9.15
C ASN A 51 0.19 1.53 -7.83
N LEU A 52 0.75 2.74 -7.84
CA LEU A 52 1.20 3.43 -6.63
C LEU A 52 0.06 3.59 -5.61
N GLU A 53 -1.09 4.08 -6.07
CA GLU A 53 -2.29 4.19 -5.24
C GLU A 53 -2.78 2.82 -4.75
N GLY A 54 -2.76 1.80 -5.62
CA GLY A 54 -3.15 0.43 -5.28
C GLY A 54 -2.28 -0.17 -4.17
N TYR A 55 -0.97 0.00 -4.21
CA TYR A 55 -0.06 -0.48 -3.16
C TYR A 55 -0.26 0.27 -1.84
N ARG A 56 -0.43 1.61 -1.89
CA ARG A 56 -0.74 2.42 -0.70
C ARG A 56 -2.07 2.01 -0.07
N PHE A 57 -3.09 1.81 -0.90
CA PHE A 57 -4.39 1.31 -0.45
C PHE A 57 -4.26 -0.06 0.19
N THR A 58 -3.54 -0.99 -0.43
CA THR A 58 -3.36 -2.36 0.08
C THR A 58 -2.72 -2.37 1.46
N ALA A 59 -1.63 -1.62 1.64
CA ALA A 59 -0.96 -1.51 2.95
C ALA A 59 -1.92 -0.96 4.02
N ARG A 60 -2.67 0.11 3.70
CA ARG A 60 -3.65 0.70 4.62
C ARG A 60 -4.78 -0.27 4.96
N PHE A 61 -5.37 -0.89 3.94
CA PHE A 61 -6.47 -1.82 4.09
C PHE A 61 -6.09 -3.03 4.96
N LEU A 62 -4.89 -3.58 4.79
CA LEU A 62 -4.37 -4.67 5.64
C LEU A 62 -4.15 -4.21 7.08
N ARG A 63 -3.63 -3.00 7.32
CA ARG A 63 -3.50 -2.46 8.68
C ARG A 63 -4.84 -2.34 9.38
N GLU A 64 -5.82 -1.74 8.71
CA GLU A 64 -7.17 -1.55 9.24
C GLU A 64 -7.87 -2.89 9.48
N SER A 65 -7.73 -3.84 8.54
CA SER A 65 -8.41 -5.15 8.62
C SER A 65 -7.87 -6.05 9.72
N TYR A 66 -6.61 -5.87 10.13
CA TYR A 66 -5.93 -6.71 11.13
C TYR A 66 -5.52 -5.95 12.40
N ASP A 67 -6.05 -4.72 12.58
CA ASP A 67 -5.77 -3.83 13.72
C ASP A 67 -4.25 -3.67 14.00
N MET A 68 -3.47 -3.52 12.93
CA MET A 68 -2.04 -3.28 13.04
C MET A 68 -1.79 -1.78 13.07
N ALA A 69 -1.28 -1.26 14.19
CA ALA A 69 -0.87 0.13 14.30
C ALA A 69 0.10 0.49 13.15
N GLY A 70 -0.16 1.62 12.48
CA GLY A 70 0.76 2.15 11.48
C GLY A 70 2.13 2.46 12.08
N PRO A 71 3.19 2.62 11.26
CA PRO A 71 4.48 3.03 11.76
C PRO A 71 4.32 4.35 12.51
N THR A 72 4.69 4.36 13.79
CA THR A 72 4.74 5.58 14.59
C THR A 72 5.73 6.53 13.90
N PRO A 73 5.32 7.75 13.50
CA PRO A 73 6.29 8.72 13.02
C PRO A 73 7.30 8.99 14.14
N ARG A 74 8.59 8.85 13.83
CA ARG A 74 9.68 9.28 14.71
C ARG A 74 9.91 10.77 14.58
#